data_AF-A0A7X7FXA8-F1
#
_entry.id   AF-A0A7X7FXA8-F1
#
_cell.length_a   1.000
_cell.length_b   1.000
_cell.length_c   1.000
_cell.angle_alpha   90.00
_cell.angle_beta   90.00
_cell.angle_gamma   90.00
#
_symmetry.space_group_name_H-M   'P 1'
#
loop_
_entity.id
_entity.type
_entity.pdbx_description
1 polymer ?
#
loop_
_entity_poly.entity_id
_entity_poly.type
_entity_poly.pdbx_seq_one_letter_code
_entity_poly.pdbx_strand_id
1 'polypeptide(L)'
;MEKAKMKVLLNIGFILILTLCLQTCGQDLKQTETKNNDANVFDTIKQQETFEIINPDGTTIQTRILPPPGFQRTKQHDSSFAAYLRQLPLKPHGSEVILYNGEVKPNYDVYVAVVDLPIGNKDLHQCADAVMRL
;
A
#
# COMPACT_ATOMS: atom_id res chain seq x y z
N MET A 1 -49.40 -7.05 -24.81
CA MET A 1 -48.29 -6.41 -25.55
C MET A 1 -47.42 -5.51 -24.68
N GLU A 2 -47.97 -4.89 -23.64
CA GLU A 2 -47.26 -3.95 -22.76
C GLU A 2 -46.21 -4.62 -21.83
N LYS A 3 -46.55 -5.78 -21.26
CA LYS A 3 -45.63 -6.56 -20.41
C LYS A 3 -44.39 -7.09 -21.15
N ALA A 4 -44.54 -7.38 -22.45
CA ALA A 4 -43.42 -7.82 -23.29
C ALA A 4 -42.46 -6.66 -23.57
N LYS A 5 -42.99 -5.46 -23.84
CA LYS A 5 -42.18 -4.25 -24.03
C LYS A 5 -41.41 -3.86 -22.76
N MET A 6 -42.02 -4.02 -21.59
CA MET A 6 -41.38 -3.71 -20.31
C MET A 6 -40.24 -4.68 -19.97
N LYS A 7 -40.39 -5.98 -20.26
CA LYS A 7 -39.30 -6.96 -20.11
C LYS A 7 -38.16 -6.70 -21.09
N VAL A 8 -38.48 -6.30 -22.31
CA VAL A 8 -37.49 -5.92 -23.33
C VAL A 8 -36.72 -4.66 -22.91
N LEU A 9 -37.40 -3.63 -22.40
CA LEU A 9 -36.72 -2.43 -21.87
C LEU A 9 -35.84 -2.74 -20.65
N LEU A 10 -36.30 -3.62 -19.75
CA LEU A 10 -35.54 -4.01 -18.56
C LEU A 10 -34.27 -4.79 -18.95
N ASN A 11 -34.37 -5.69 -19.92
CA ASN A 11 -33.22 -6.46 -20.42
C ASN A 11 -32.24 -5.56 -21.19
N ILE A 12 -32.73 -4.59 -21.98
CA ILE A 12 -31.87 -3.60 -22.66
C ILE A 12 -31.14 -2.74 -21.62
N GLY A 13 -31.82 -2.30 -20.56
CA GLY A 13 -31.21 -1.56 -19.46
C GLY A 13 -30.13 -2.37 -18.74
N PHE A 14 -30.38 -3.66 -18.49
CA PHE A 14 -29.41 -4.55 -17.86
C PHE A 14 -28.17 -4.78 -18.74
N ILE A 15 -28.36 -4.92 -20.05
CA ILE A 15 -27.26 -5.06 -21.02
C ILE A 15 -26.43 -3.76 -21.09
N LEU A 16 -27.07 -2.58 -21.12
CA LEU A 16 -26.38 -1.29 -21.12
C LEU A 16 -25.52 -1.09 -19.86
N ILE A 17 -26.06 -1.42 -18.70
CA ILE A 17 -25.33 -1.35 -17.42
C ILE A 17 -24.15 -2.32 -17.41
N LEU A 18 -24.34 -3.56 -17.89
CA LEU A 18 -23.28 -4.56 -17.97
C LEU A 18 -22.16 -4.14 -18.93
N THR A 19 -22.50 -3.52 -20.07
CA THR A 19 -21.50 -3.00 -21.02
C THR A 19 -20.71 -1.81 -20.47
N LEU A 20 -21.33 -0.96 -19.64
CA LEU A 20 -20.67 0.17 -18.99
C LEU A 20 -19.66 -0.31 -17.93
N CYS A 21 -19.96 -1.41 -17.23
CA CYS A 21 -19.05 -2.04 -16.28
C CYS A 21 -17.83 -2.72 -16.93
N LEU A 22 -17.92 -3.11 -18.20
CA LEU A 22 -16.81 -3.75 -18.94
C LEU A 22 -15.83 -2.75 -19.57
N GLN A 23 -16.18 -1.47 -19.66
CA GLN A 23 -15.29 -0.43 -20.20
C GLN A 23 -14.41 0.23 -19.13
N THR A 24 -14.50 -0.21 -17.87
CA THR A 24 -13.65 0.30 -16.77
C THR A 24 -12.59 -0.74 -16.37
N CYS A 25 -11.60 -0.94 -17.24
CA CYS A 25 -10.20 -1.07 -16.83
C CYS A 25 -9.25 -1.03 -18.03
N GLY A 26 -8.11 -0.36 -17.85
CA GLY A 26 -6.96 -0.48 -18.72
C GLY A 26 -6.20 0.85 -18.93
N GLN A 27 -5.59 1.41 -17.88
CA GLN A 27 -4.45 2.29 -18.11
C GLN A 27 -3.28 1.41 -18.57
N ASP A 28 -3.07 1.38 -19.88
CA ASP A 28 -1.87 0.84 -20.51
C ASP A 28 -0.72 1.81 -20.22
N LEU A 29 0.23 1.39 -19.38
CA LEU A 29 1.48 2.12 -19.17
C LEU A 29 2.29 1.99 -20.46
N LYS A 30 2.17 2.98 -21.35
CA LYS A 30 3.10 3.16 -22.46
C LYS A 30 4.52 3.36 -21.91
N GLN A 31 5.31 2.30 -21.88
CA GLN A 31 6.76 2.42 -21.96
C GLN A 31 7.08 3.05 -23.31
N THR A 32 7.36 4.34 -23.29
CA THR A 32 8.06 4.98 -24.40
C THR A 32 9.54 4.62 -24.23
N GLU A 33 9.97 3.53 -24.86
CA GLU A 33 11.40 3.29 -25.07
C GLU A 33 11.91 4.28 -26.11
N THR A 34 12.39 5.44 -25.65
CA THR A 34 13.33 6.22 -26.44
C THR A 34 14.69 5.54 -26.35
N LYS A 35 15.05 4.77 -27.37
CA LYS A 35 16.44 4.32 -27.58
C LYS A 35 17.32 5.55 -27.81
N ASN A 36 18.00 6.01 -26.75
CA ASN A 36 19.14 6.90 -26.86
C ASN A 36 20.41 6.11 -26.48
N ASN A 37 21.32 6.03 -27.43
CA ASN A 37 22.61 5.35 -27.35
C ASN A 37 23.61 6.12 -26.50
N ASP A 38 23.47 6.07 -25.17
CA ASP A 38 24.49 6.56 -24.23
C ASP A 38 24.97 5.41 -23.33
N ALA A 39 25.65 4.44 -23.94
CA ALA A 39 26.16 3.24 -23.29
C ALA A 39 27.29 3.47 -22.26
N ASN A 40 27.53 4.70 -21.79
CA ASN A 40 28.60 5.02 -20.83
C ASN A 40 28.16 5.89 -19.63
N VAL A 41 26.89 6.31 -19.54
CA VAL A 41 26.40 7.04 -18.35
C VAL A 41 25.76 6.09 -17.32
N PHE A 42 25.20 4.97 -17.78
CA PHE A 42 24.49 4.00 -16.93
C PHE A 42 25.41 3.20 -16.00
N ASP A 43 26.65 2.94 -16.42
CA ASP A 43 27.65 2.24 -15.58
C ASP A 43 28.28 3.15 -14.52
N THR A 44 28.13 4.48 -14.62
CA THR A 44 28.58 5.41 -13.58
C THR A 44 27.55 5.54 -12.44
N ILE A 45 26.27 5.20 -12.67
CA ILE A 45 25.21 5.24 -11.64
C ILE A 45 25.13 3.92 -10.84
N LYS A 46 25.79 2.85 -11.28
CA LYS A 46 25.73 1.51 -10.64
C LYS A 46 26.46 1.37 -9.31
N GLN A 47 27.11 2.41 -8.81
CA GLN A 47 27.62 2.44 -7.43
C GLN A 47 26.65 3.20 -6.52
N GLN A 48 25.39 2.77 -6.45
CA GLN A 48 24.55 3.11 -5.30
C GLN A 48 24.82 2.08 -4.21
N GLU A 49 25.56 2.48 -3.18
CA GLU A 49 25.61 1.76 -1.92
C GLU A 49 24.18 1.43 -1.47
N THR A 50 23.86 0.16 -1.27
CA THR A 50 22.57 -0.26 -0.73
C THR A 50 22.53 0.13 0.75
N PHE A 51 22.06 1.34 1.03
CA PHE A 51 21.92 1.82 2.40
C PHE A 51 20.78 1.09 3.11
N GLU A 52 21.08 0.50 4.27
CA GLU A 52 20.11 -0.19 5.11
C GLU A 52 19.24 0.83 5.87
N ILE A 53 18.00 1.01 5.44
CA ILE A 53 17.04 1.94 6.07
C ILE A 53 16.29 1.31 7.25
N ILE A 54 16.50 0.03 7.55
CA ILE A 54 15.79 -0.69 8.59
C ILE A 54 16.72 -0.91 9.77
N ASN A 55 16.29 -0.52 10.96
CA ASN A 55 16.94 -0.84 12.22
C ASN A 55 16.14 -1.94 12.95
N PRO A 56 16.57 -3.21 12.93
CA PRO A 56 15.84 -4.33 13.53
C PRO A 56 15.48 -4.11 15.00
N ASP A 57 16.31 -3.42 15.75
CA ASP A 57 16.12 -3.16 17.18
C ASP A 57 15.11 -2.04 17.48
N GLY A 58 14.72 -1.25 16.48
CA GLY A 58 13.75 -0.18 16.63
C GLY A 58 12.36 -0.71 17.01
N THR A 59 11.77 -0.18 18.06
CA THR A 59 10.46 -0.63 18.60
C THR A 59 9.29 0.26 18.20
N THR A 60 9.55 1.34 17.45
CA THR A 60 8.54 2.27 16.93
C THR A 60 8.77 2.56 15.45
N ILE A 61 7.78 3.13 14.76
CA ILE A 61 7.92 3.49 13.33
C ILE A 61 9.17 4.35 13.09
N GLN A 62 9.40 5.37 13.91
CA GLN A 62 10.53 6.28 13.74
C GLN A 62 11.88 5.61 14.00
N THR A 63 11.96 4.67 14.93
CA THR A 63 13.23 4.02 15.31
C THR A 63 13.55 2.82 14.44
N ARG A 64 12.53 2.13 13.88
CA ARG A 64 12.68 0.99 12.96
C ARG A 64 12.98 1.42 11.54
N ILE A 65 12.33 2.48 11.05
CA ILE A 65 12.48 2.95 9.67
C ILE A 65 13.29 4.25 9.70
N LEU A 66 14.55 4.18 9.30
CA LEU A 66 15.47 5.31 9.29
C LEU A 66 15.26 6.18 8.03
N PRO A 67 15.53 7.48 8.10
CA PRO A 67 15.56 8.31 6.89
C PRO A 67 16.71 7.84 5.97
N PRO A 68 16.54 7.96 4.64
CA PRO A 68 17.63 7.70 3.70
C PRO A 68 18.84 8.64 3.90
N PRO A 69 20.01 8.30 3.36
CA PRO A 69 21.21 9.14 3.46
C PRO A 69 20.97 10.55 2.92
N GLY A 70 21.46 11.56 3.64
CA GLY A 70 21.28 12.97 3.27
C GLY A 70 19.90 13.55 3.61
N PHE A 71 18.98 12.76 4.17
CA PHE A 71 17.68 13.21 4.61
C PHE A 71 17.55 13.18 6.13
N GLN A 72 16.68 14.05 6.64
CA GLN A 72 16.31 14.11 8.05
C GLN A 72 14.81 14.31 8.18
N ARG A 73 14.21 13.76 9.25
CA ARG A 73 12.79 13.95 9.54
C ARG A 73 12.55 15.41 9.94
N THR A 74 11.47 16.01 9.43
CA THR A 74 11.05 17.35 9.88
C THR A 74 10.71 17.33 11.36
N LYS A 75 11.10 18.39 12.08
CA LYS A 75 10.69 18.59 13.49
C LYS A 75 9.18 18.72 13.56
N GLN A 76 8.58 18.08 14.56
CA GLN A 76 7.15 18.10 14.82
C GLN A 76 6.94 18.43 16.30
N HIS A 77 5.82 19.06 16.64
CA HIS A 77 5.44 19.26 18.04
C HIS A 77 5.11 17.90 18.67
N ASP A 78 5.47 17.68 19.94
CA ASP A 78 5.31 16.37 20.60
C ASP A 78 3.84 15.93 20.68
N SER A 79 2.90 16.88 20.81
CA SER A 79 1.46 16.61 20.81
C SER A 79 0.84 16.56 19.40
N SER A 80 1.64 16.60 18.34
CA SER A 80 1.13 16.55 16.97
C SER A 80 0.76 15.13 16.55
N PHE A 81 -0.17 15.02 15.61
CA PHE A 81 -0.52 13.73 15.01
C PHE A 81 0.68 13.05 14.32
N ALA A 82 1.58 13.82 13.71
CA ALA A 82 2.79 13.29 13.10
C ALA A 82 3.75 12.67 14.13
N ALA A 83 3.88 13.27 15.31
CA ALA A 83 4.67 12.72 16.41
C ALA A 83 4.02 11.42 16.93
N TYR A 84 2.70 11.40 17.07
CA TYR A 84 1.94 10.18 17.42
C TYR A 84 2.20 9.02 16.44
N LEU A 85 2.04 9.24 15.13
CA LEU A 85 2.28 8.20 14.12
C LEU A 85 3.72 7.66 14.17
N ARG A 86 4.70 8.53 14.36
CA ARG A 86 6.12 8.15 14.46
C ARG A 86 6.42 7.28 15.69
N GLN A 87 5.65 7.46 16.76
CA GLN A 87 5.82 6.77 18.03
C GLN A 87 4.96 5.50 18.13
N LEU A 88 4.17 5.15 17.12
CA LEU A 88 3.38 3.92 17.11
C LEU A 88 4.28 2.70 17.40
N PRO A 89 3.91 1.87 18.39
CA PRO A 89 4.70 0.69 18.75
C PRO A 89 4.65 -0.34 17.63
N LEU A 90 5.73 -1.09 17.48
CA LEU A 90 5.86 -2.16 16.51
C LEU A 90 6.09 -3.49 17.22
N LYS A 91 5.61 -4.56 16.60
CA LYS A 91 6.04 -5.92 16.95
C LYS A 91 7.53 -6.12 16.60
N PRO A 92 8.20 -7.15 17.16
CA PRO A 92 9.60 -7.46 16.86
C PRO A 92 9.87 -7.52 15.35
N HIS A 93 11.09 -7.17 14.93
CA HIS A 93 11.46 -7.25 13.52
C HIS A 93 11.27 -8.67 12.97
N GLY A 94 10.83 -8.77 11.71
CA GLY A 94 10.48 -10.05 11.09
C GLY A 94 9.12 -10.61 11.50
N SER A 95 8.31 -9.92 12.31
CA SER A 95 6.95 -10.35 12.62
C SER A 95 6.10 -10.51 11.36
N GLU A 96 5.41 -11.64 11.26
CA GLU A 96 4.55 -11.99 10.13
C GLU A 96 3.21 -11.25 10.21
N VAL A 97 2.66 -10.90 9.04
CA VAL A 97 1.26 -10.46 8.94
C VAL A 97 0.38 -11.69 8.79
N ILE A 98 -0.63 -11.81 9.64
CA ILE A 98 -1.56 -12.95 9.65
C ILE A 98 -2.89 -12.52 9.02
N LEU A 99 -3.44 -13.36 8.16
CA LEU A 99 -4.77 -13.19 7.57
C LEU A 99 -5.86 -13.49 8.60
N TYR A 100 -7.10 -13.09 8.33
CA TYR A 100 -8.23 -13.32 9.25
C TYR A 100 -8.47 -14.81 9.56
N ASN A 101 -8.05 -15.70 8.65
CA ASN A 101 -8.15 -17.16 8.80
C ASN A 101 -6.97 -17.78 9.58
N GLY A 102 -6.02 -16.98 10.06
CA GLY A 102 -4.86 -17.44 10.82
C GLY A 102 -3.64 -17.83 9.96
N GLU A 103 -3.76 -17.82 8.63
CA GLU A 103 -2.64 -18.11 7.74
C GLU A 103 -1.68 -16.92 7.64
N VAL A 104 -0.39 -17.19 7.42
CA VAL A 104 0.60 -16.14 7.15
C VAL A 104 0.31 -15.53 5.78
N LYS A 105 0.18 -14.20 5.73
CA LYS A 105 0.03 -13.45 4.49
C LYS A 105 1.37 -13.45 3.73
N PRO A 106 1.41 -13.96 2.48
CA PRO A 106 2.60 -13.84 1.64
C PRO A 106 3.07 -12.39 1.53
N ASN A 107 4.37 -12.18 1.72
CA ASN A 107 5.00 -10.88 1.61
C ASN A 107 5.78 -10.77 0.30
N TYR A 108 5.18 -10.09 -0.68
CA TYR A 108 5.85 -9.71 -1.93
C TYR A 108 6.47 -8.32 -1.79
N ASP A 109 7.22 -8.11 -0.71
CA ASP A 109 7.80 -6.81 -0.30
C ASP A 109 6.75 -5.69 -0.13
N VAL A 110 5.54 -6.05 0.31
CA VAL A 110 4.42 -5.10 0.50
C VAL A 110 4.32 -4.57 1.94
N TYR A 111 5.06 -5.18 2.88
CA TYR A 111 5.19 -4.69 4.25
C TYR A 111 6.58 -5.02 4.83
N VAL A 112 7.01 -4.23 5.82
CA VAL A 112 8.32 -4.39 6.50
C VAL A 112 8.22 -4.49 8.03
N ALA A 113 7.09 -4.06 8.61
CA ALA A 113 6.85 -4.10 10.04
C ALA A 113 5.36 -4.18 10.34
N VAL A 114 5.02 -4.65 11.54
CA VAL A 114 3.63 -4.77 12.03
C VAL A 114 3.44 -3.85 13.22
N VAL A 115 2.45 -2.96 13.15
CA VAL A 115 2.07 -2.07 14.25
C VAL A 115 1.43 -2.88 15.38
N ASP A 116 1.88 -2.67 16.60
CA ASP A 116 1.42 -3.39 17.79
C ASP A 116 0.31 -2.62 18.51
N LEU A 117 -0.88 -2.62 17.90
CA LEU A 117 -2.08 -2.04 18.50
C LEU A 117 -3.09 -3.16 18.79
N PRO A 118 -3.84 -3.07 19.90
CA PRO A 118 -4.85 -4.06 20.22
C PRO A 118 -5.95 -4.00 19.16
N ILE A 119 -6.19 -5.08 18.43
CA ILE A 119 -7.32 -5.23 17.52
C ILE A 119 -8.40 -6.09 18.20
N GLY A 120 -9.67 -5.82 17.90
CA GLY A 120 -10.76 -6.61 18.47
C GLY A 120 -10.77 -8.03 17.89
N ASN A 121 -11.43 -8.96 18.58
CA ASN A 121 -11.52 -10.38 18.16
C ASN A 121 -12.65 -10.64 17.13
N LYS A 122 -13.24 -9.58 16.57
CA LYS A 122 -14.31 -9.69 15.60
C LYS A 122 -13.77 -9.34 14.21
N ASP A 123 -14.20 -10.12 13.22
CA ASP A 123 -13.90 -9.87 11.81
C ASP A 123 -14.75 -8.70 11.27
N LEU A 124 -14.46 -7.50 11.76
CA LEU A 124 -15.18 -6.26 11.42
C LEU A 124 -14.27 -5.18 10.86
N HIS A 125 -12.96 -5.28 11.07
CA HIS A 125 -12.02 -4.27 10.61
C HIS A 125 -11.73 -4.48 9.12
N GLN A 126 -12.21 -3.56 8.30
CA GLN A 126 -11.82 -3.48 6.89
C GLN A 126 -10.52 -2.70 6.74
N CYS A 127 -9.91 -2.78 5.55
CA CYS A 127 -8.60 -2.20 5.26
C CYS A 127 -8.49 -0.70 5.63
N ALA A 128 -9.59 0.05 5.47
CA ALA A 128 -9.63 1.48 5.78
C ALA A 128 -9.73 1.79 7.28
N ASP A 129 -10.32 0.89 8.08
CA ASP A 129 -10.60 1.11 9.49
C ASP A 129 -9.32 1.20 10.32
N ALA A 130 -8.28 0.47 9.90
CA ALA A 130 -6.97 0.52 10.52
C ALA A 130 -6.35 1.93 10.45
N VAL A 131 -6.57 2.66 9.35
CA VAL A 131 -6.09 4.03 9.18
C VAL A 131 -7.02 5.03 9.86
N MET A 132 -8.34 4.87 9.72
CA MET A 132 -9.33 5.76 10.35
C MET A 132 -9.24 5.76 11.87
N ARG A 133 -8.78 4.67 12.46
CA ARG A 133 -8.57 4.55 13.91
C ARG A 133 -7.44 5.43 14.43
N LEU A 134 -6.43 5.71 13.61
CA LEU A 134 -5.24 6.45 14.02
C LEU A 134 -5.56 7.92 14.18
#